data_AF-A0A7D5MUH1-F1
#
_entry.id   AF-A0A7D5MUH1-F1
#
_cell.length_a   1.000
_cell.length_b   1.000
_cell.length_c   1.000
_cell.angle_alpha   90.00
_cell.angle_beta   90.00
_cell.angle_gamma   90.00
#
_symmetry.space_group_name_H-M   'P 1'
#
loop_
_entity.id
_entity.type
_entity.pdbx_description
1 polymer ?
#
loop_
_entity_poly.entity_id
_entity_poly.type
_entity_poly.pdbx_seq_one_letter_code
_entity_poly.pdbx_strand_id
1 'polypeptide(L)'
;MEFETWKAALINEIETVASWQAERVIADPNDPRFENSQKALRQLADQVKALPADNAALKALFREEQEIANLMRAPAGEPENRYRDAKEELLQAYGFEDEPFASAELFLDALRAKTDETISEYRLRV
;
A
#
# COMPACT_ATOMS: atom_id res chain seq x y z
N MET A 1 -0.59 12.13 -12.73
CA MET A 1 0.01 12.34 -11.39
C MET A 1 1.52 12.21 -11.55
N GLU A 2 2.32 13.08 -10.93
CA GLU A 2 3.78 13.00 -10.97
C GLU A 2 4.31 11.96 -9.97
N PHE A 3 5.47 11.38 -10.25
CA PHE A 3 6.04 10.29 -9.44
C PHE A 3 6.30 10.71 -7.99
N GLU A 4 6.88 11.88 -7.74
CA GLU A 4 7.17 12.35 -6.38
C GLU A 4 5.88 12.63 -5.59
N THR A 5 4.85 13.18 -6.24
CA THR A 5 3.53 13.36 -5.61
C THR A 5 2.90 12.02 -5.26
N TRP A 6 2.99 11.04 -6.16
CA TRP A 6 2.51 9.69 -5.92
C TRP A 6 3.26 9.00 -4.77
N LYS A 7 4.59 9.09 -4.75
CA LYS A 7 5.42 8.54 -3.67
C LYS A 7 5.02 9.14 -2.32
N ALA A 8 4.82 10.46 -2.27
CA ALA A 8 4.37 11.15 -1.07
C ALA A 8 2.96 10.68 -0.62
N ALA A 9 2.06 10.44 -1.57
CA ALA A 9 0.73 9.91 -1.28
C ALA A 9 0.79 8.50 -0.67
N LEU A 10 1.59 7.60 -1.24
CA LEU A 10 1.81 6.25 -0.70
C LEU A 10 2.35 6.30 0.75
N ILE A 11 3.32 7.17 1.02
CA ILE A 11 3.86 7.35 2.38
C ILE A 11 2.77 7.84 3.33
N ASN A 12 1.99 8.85 2.93
CA ASN A 12 0.90 9.39 3.76
C ASN A 12 -0.17 8.34 4.08
N GLU A 13 -0.49 7.45 3.14
CA GLU A 13 -1.44 6.35 3.38
C GLU A 13 -0.91 5.39 4.45
N ILE A 14 0.36 4.98 4.37
CA ILE A 14 1.01 4.14 5.38
C ILE A 14 0.99 4.82 6.76
N GLU A 15 1.33 6.11 6.82
CA GLU A 15 1.34 6.90 8.06
C GLU A 15 -0.07 7.09 8.63
N THR A 16 -1.09 7.19 7.78
CA THR A 16 -2.49 7.29 8.19
C THR A 16 -2.94 6.01 8.88
N VAL A 17 -2.66 4.85 8.30
CA VAL A 17 -2.98 3.56 8.93
C VAL A 17 -2.20 3.39 10.23
N ALA A 18 -0.92 3.79 10.27
CA ALA A 18 -0.15 3.77 11.51
C ALA A 18 -0.78 4.64 12.61
N SER A 19 -1.40 5.77 12.24
CA SER A 19 -2.10 6.64 13.17
C SER A 19 -3.39 6.01 13.68
N TRP A 20 -4.15 5.33 12.83
CA TRP A 20 -5.32 4.55 13.27
C TRP A 20 -4.95 3.42 14.23
N GLN A 21 -3.83 2.72 13.99
CA GLN A 21 -3.34 1.72 14.94
C GLN A 21 -2.94 2.35 16.28
N ALA A 22 -2.37 3.55 16.27
CA ALA A 22 -2.08 4.30 17.50
C ALA A 22 -3.34 4.58 18.33
N GLU A 23 -4.44 4.97 17.67
CA GLU A 23 -5.73 5.19 18.33
C GLU A 23 -6.28 3.89 18.94
N ARG A 24 -6.07 2.74 18.27
CA ARG A 24 -6.44 1.43 18.80
C ARG A 24 -5.60 1.00 20.00
N VAL A 25 -4.30 1.31 20.04
CA VAL A 25 -3.46 1.11 21.25
C VAL A 25 -4.02 1.85 22.46
N ILE A 26 -4.53 3.08 22.25
CA ILE A 26 -5.14 3.86 23.33
C ILE A 26 -6.47 3.23 23.77
N ALA A 27 -7.27 2.74 22.82
CA ALA A 27 -8.57 2.14 23.09
C ALA A 27 -8.48 0.75 23.75
N ASP A 28 -7.46 -0.04 23.38
CA ASP A 28 -7.18 -1.37 23.94
C ASP A 28 -5.67 -1.55 24.22
N PRO A 29 -5.18 -1.02 25.36
CA PRO A 29 -3.76 -1.05 25.69
C PRO A 29 -3.23 -2.44 26.08
N ASN A 30 -4.10 -3.44 26.23
CA ASN A 30 -3.70 -4.80 26.61
C ASN A 30 -3.39 -5.67 25.39
N ASP A 31 -3.71 -5.22 24.17
CA ASP A 31 -3.38 -5.92 22.94
C ASP A 31 -2.08 -5.36 22.32
N PRO A 32 -0.92 -6.03 22.52
CA PRO A 32 0.36 -5.55 22.01
C PRO A 32 0.45 -5.58 20.48
N ARG A 33 -0.48 -6.24 19.78
CA ARG A 33 -0.47 -6.33 18.32
C ARG A 33 -0.68 -4.97 17.67
N PHE A 34 -1.50 -4.09 18.26
CA PHE A 34 -1.69 -2.74 17.73
C PHE A 34 -0.42 -1.89 17.82
N GLU A 35 0.34 -2.02 18.90
CA GLU A 35 1.62 -1.31 19.08
C GLU A 35 2.68 -1.85 18.10
N ASN A 36 2.73 -3.17 17.92
CA ASN A 36 3.62 -3.81 16.96
C ASN A 36 3.32 -3.37 15.52
N SER A 37 2.05 -3.37 15.13
CA SER A 37 1.60 -2.90 13.82
C SER A 37 1.93 -1.43 13.60
N GLN A 38 1.64 -0.56 14.58
CA GLN A 38 1.97 0.86 14.52
C GLN A 38 3.47 1.09 14.28
N LYS A 39 4.34 0.39 15.03
CA LYS A 39 5.80 0.51 14.88
C LYS A 39 6.27 0.01 13.52
N ALA A 40 5.74 -1.13 13.07
CA ALA A 40 6.06 -1.73 11.78
C ALA A 40 5.68 -0.79 10.62
N LEU A 41 4.48 -0.22 10.64
CA LEU A 41 4.00 0.72 9.61
C LEU A 41 4.84 2.00 9.55
N ARG A 42 5.23 2.57 10.71
CA ARG A 42 6.14 3.73 10.74
C ARG A 42 7.51 3.39 10.14
N GLN A 43 8.07 2.24 10.51
CA GLN A 43 9.33 1.77 9.93
C GLN A 43 9.21 1.56 8.41
N LEU A 44 8.09 1.02 7.94
CA LEU A 44 7.82 0.86 6.52
C LEU A 44 7.78 2.21 5.79
N ALA A 45 7.09 3.21 6.34
CA ALA A 45 7.05 4.56 5.79
C ALA A 45 8.46 5.18 5.66
N ASP A 46 9.29 5.04 6.69
CA ASP A 46 10.68 5.51 6.68
C ASP A 46 11.53 4.79 5.62
N GLN A 47 11.36 3.47 5.47
CA GLN A 47 12.05 2.70 4.44
C GLN A 47 11.63 3.13 3.03
N VAL A 48 10.33 3.29 2.77
CA VAL A 48 9.82 3.76 1.46
C VAL A 48 10.33 5.18 1.16
N LYS A 49 10.38 6.05 2.18
CA LYS A 49 10.95 7.39 2.06
C LYS A 49 12.43 7.36 1.66
N ALA A 50 13.21 6.47 2.29
CA ALA A 50 14.63 6.30 2.05
C ALA A 50 14.97 5.66 0.67
N LEU A 51 14.02 5.00 0.02
CA LEU A 51 14.24 4.46 -1.32
C LEU A 51 14.57 5.58 -2.33
N PRO A 52 15.59 5.39 -3.18
CA PRO A 52 15.95 6.39 -4.17
C PRO A 52 14.86 6.50 -5.23
N ALA A 53 14.73 7.68 -5.85
CA ALA A 53 13.69 7.94 -6.85
C ALA A 53 13.82 7.06 -8.09
N ASP A 54 15.00 6.50 -8.35
CA ASP A 54 15.25 5.56 -9.44
C ASP A 54 15.10 4.08 -9.08
N ASN A 55 14.67 3.76 -7.84
CA ASN A 55 14.36 2.40 -7.43
C ASN A 55 13.38 1.73 -8.41
N ALA A 56 13.77 0.55 -8.90
CA ALA A 56 13.05 -0.15 -9.96
C ALA A 56 11.65 -0.60 -9.54
N ALA A 57 11.49 -1.14 -8.33
CA ALA A 57 10.20 -1.62 -7.81
C ALA A 57 9.24 -0.44 -7.61
N LEU A 58 9.73 0.66 -7.06
CA LEU A 58 8.92 1.86 -6.82
C LEU A 58 8.44 2.51 -8.14
N LYS A 59 9.32 2.58 -9.15
CA LYS A 59 8.96 3.05 -10.50
C LYS A 59 8.01 2.10 -11.22
N ALA A 60 8.14 0.79 -11.01
CA ALA A 60 7.24 -0.20 -11.59
C ALA A 60 5.83 -0.05 -11.01
N LEU A 61 5.71 -0.05 -9.68
CA LEU A 61 4.42 0.15 -9.01
C LEU A 61 3.72 1.44 -9.46
N PHE A 62 4.46 2.55 -9.55
CA PHE A 62 3.90 3.81 -10.06
C PHE A 62 3.29 3.67 -11.47
N ARG A 63 3.98 2.99 -12.38
CA ARG A 63 3.48 2.79 -13.76
C ARG A 63 2.25 1.89 -13.78
N GLU A 64 2.25 0.84 -12.96
CA GLU A 64 1.15 -0.12 -12.85
C GLU A 64 -0.10 0.57 -12.25
N GLU A 65 0.06 1.40 -11.21
CA GLU A 65 -1.04 2.21 -10.67
C GLU A 65 -1.55 3.28 -11.65
N GLN A 66 -0.66 3.89 -12.44
CA GLN A 66 -1.08 4.76 -13.54
C GLN A 66 -1.88 4.01 -14.60
N GLU A 67 -1.55 2.74 -14.85
CA GLU A 67 -2.32 1.90 -15.75
C GLU A 67 -3.73 1.65 -15.20
N ILE A 68 -3.87 1.27 -13.92
CA ILE A 68 -5.20 1.14 -13.28
C ILE A 68 -6.00 2.43 -13.46
N ALA A 69 -5.40 3.58 -13.16
CA ALA A 69 -6.04 4.89 -13.32
C ALA A 69 -6.48 5.20 -14.78
N ASN A 70 -5.73 4.69 -15.77
CA ASN A 70 -6.08 4.85 -17.19
C ASN A 70 -7.16 3.86 -17.64
N LEU A 71 -7.12 2.62 -17.17
CA LEU A 71 -8.14 1.61 -17.44
C LEU A 71 -9.52 2.07 -16.96
N MET A 72 -9.58 2.80 -15.84
CA MET A 72 -10.80 3.42 -15.32
C MET A 72 -11.43 4.51 -16.22
N ARG A 73 -10.68 5.05 -17.19
CA ARG A 73 -11.22 6.02 -18.16
C ARG A 73 -11.99 5.33 -19.28
N ALA A 74 -11.82 4.02 -19.44
CA ALA A 74 -12.72 3.12 -20.15
C ALA A 74 -13.78 2.63 -19.13
N PRO A 75 -15.00 2.25 -19.56
CA PRO A 75 -16.27 2.41 -18.82
C PRO A 75 -16.25 2.11 -17.30
N ALA A 76 -17.03 2.88 -16.55
CA ALA A 76 -16.99 2.92 -15.08
C ALA A 76 -17.21 1.58 -14.39
N GLY A 77 -16.36 1.29 -13.39
CA GLY A 77 -16.66 0.38 -12.27
C GLY A 77 -15.50 -0.53 -11.86
N GLU A 78 -15.33 -0.69 -10.53
CA GLU A 78 -14.61 -1.68 -9.66
C GLU A 78 -13.07 -1.69 -9.45
N PRO A 79 -12.16 -1.65 -10.43
CA PRO A 79 -10.72 -1.90 -10.21
C PRO A 79 -10.05 -0.98 -9.21
N GLU A 80 -10.39 0.32 -9.22
CA GLU A 80 -9.82 1.26 -8.26
C GLU A 80 -10.23 0.91 -6.85
N ASN A 81 -11.51 0.62 -6.64
CA ASN A 81 -12.03 0.28 -5.32
C ASN A 81 -11.44 -1.04 -4.87
N ARG A 82 -11.38 -2.08 -5.73
CA ARG A 82 -10.75 -3.36 -5.39
C ARG A 82 -9.27 -3.21 -5.05
N TYR A 83 -8.52 -2.45 -5.86
CA TYR A 83 -7.10 -2.20 -5.58
C TYR A 83 -6.92 -1.39 -4.29
N ARG A 84 -7.76 -0.38 -4.07
CA ARG A 84 -7.75 0.42 -2.85
C ARG A 84 -8.08 -0.41 -1.61
N ASP A 85 -9.12 -1.24 -1.69
CA ASP A 85 -9.55 -2.15 -0.62
C ASP A 85 -8.44 -3.17 -0.32
N ALA A 86 -7.84 -3.77 -1.35
CA ALA A 86 -6.73 -4.72 -1.18
C ALA A 86 -5.48 -4.06 -0.57
N LYS A 87 -5.18 -2.81 -0.96
CA LYS A 87 -4.08 -2.03 -0.38
C LYS A 87 -4.36 -1.68 1.08
N GLU A 88 -5.59 -1.27 1.38
CA GLU A 88 -6.01 -0.96 2.75
C GLU A 88 -5.96 -2.21 3.64
N GLU A 89 -6.46 -3.35 3.16
CA GLU A 89 -6.39 -4.64 3.85
C GLU A 89 -4.94 -5.04 4.14
N LEU A 90 -4.04 -4.95 3.14
CA LEU A 90 -2.61 -5.23 3.32
C LEU A 90 -1.99 -4.35 4.41
N LEU A 91 -2.30 -3.04 4.42
CA LEU A 91 -1.78 -2.11 5.41
C LEU A 91 -2.36 -2.35 6.81
N GLN A 92 -3.65 -2.70 6.91
CA GLN A 92 -4.28 -2.99 8.20
C GLN A 92 -3.79 -4.28 8.83
N ALA A 93 -3.50 -5.32 8.03
CA ALA A 93 -2.95 -6.59 8.49
C ALA A 93 -1.46 -6.48 8.89
N TYR A 94 -0.74 -5.49 8.35
CA TYR A 94 0.71 -5.34 8.52
C TYR A 94 1.17 -5.21 9.97
N GLY A 95 1.94 -6.18 10.45
CA GLY A 95 2.43 -6.22 11.83
C GLY A 95 1.34 -6.46 12.87
N PHE A 96 0.14 -6.86 12.44
CA PHE A 96 -1.00 -7.18 13.29
C PHE A 96 -1.43 -8.65 13.13
N GLU A 97 -1.95 -8.98 11.95
CA GLU A 97 -2.31 -10.34 11.52
C GLU A 97 -1.17 -10.98 10.74
N ASP A 98 -0.50 -10.18 9.91
CA ASP A 98 0.66 -10.59 9.13
C ASP A 98 1.97 -10.12 9.79
N GLU A 99 3.02 -10.92 9.67
CA GLU A 99 4.36 -10.48 10.07
C GLU A 99 4.82 -9.30 9.18
N PRO A 100 5.53 -8.31 9.73
CA PRO A 100 6.10 -7.23 8.94
C PRO A 100 7.05 -7.76 7.86
N PHE A 101 7.05 -7.12 6.70
CA PHE A 101 7.98 -7.42 5.63
C PHE A 101 9.41 -7.07 6.08
N ALA A 102 10.38 -7.89 5.67
CA ALA A 102 11.78 -7.67 6.01
C ALA A 102 12.37 -6.40 5.35
N SER A 103 11.79 -5.93 4.23
CA SER A 103 12.17 -4.69 3.57
C SER A 103 10.99 -4.04 2.84
N ALA A 104 11.12 -2.74 2.55
CA ALA A 104 10.17 -2.02 1.71
C ALA A 104 10.05 -2.61 0.30
N GLU A 105 11.09 -3.26 -0.26
CA GLU A 105 10.95 -3.89 -1.58
C GLU A 105 9.97 -5.07 -1.55
N LEU A 106 9.99 -5.88 -0.49
CA LEU A 106 9.03 -6.98 -0.35
C LEU A 106 7.59 -6.48 -0.20
N PHE A 107 7.41 -5.37 0.52
CA PHE A 107 6.12 -4.68 0.57
C PHE A 107 5.68 -4.19 -0.80
N LEU A 108 6.58 -3.54 -1.55
CA LEU A 108 6.27 -3.07 -2.91
C LEU A 108 5.92 -4.24 -3.82
N ASP A 109 6.64 -5.36 -3.75
CA ASP A 109 6.32 -6.55 -4.56
C ASP A 109 4.95 -7.14 -4.20
N ALA A 110 4.57 -7.15 -2.92
CA ALA A 110 3.25 -7.58 -2.49
C ALA A 110 2.13 -6.67 -3.04
N LEU A 111 2.34 -5.34 -3.00
CA LEU A 111 1.42 -4.39 -3.62
C LEU A 111 1.32 -4.59 -5.13
N ARG A 112 2.46 -4.75 -5.81
CA ARG A 112 2.50 -4.96 -7.27
C ARG A 112 1.77 -6.24 -7.68
N ALA A 113 1.84 -7.31 -6.88
CA ALA A 113 1.07 -8.52 -7.13
C ALA A 113 -0.45 -8.24 -7.12
N LYS A 114 -0.94 -7.42 -6.17
CA LYS A 114 -2.34 -6.99 -6.13
C LYS A 114 -2.71 -6.09 -7.31
N THR A 115 -1.80 -5.22 -7.73
CA THR A 115 -1.95 -4.36 -8.91
C THR A 115 -2.07 -5.19 -10.19
N ASP A 116 -1.18 -6.18 -10.38
CA ASP A 116 -1.16 -7.07 -11.54
C ASP A 116 -2.40 -7.97 -11.61
N GLU A 117 -2.83 -8.52 -10.48
CA GLU A 117 -4.10 -9.27 -10.36
C GLU A 117 -5.27 -8.39 -10.83
N THR A 118 -5.36 -7.16 -10.33
CA THR A 118 -6.43 -6.21 -10.69
C THR A 118 -6.40 -5.84 -12.17
N ILE A 119 -5.23 -5.55 -12.73
CA ILE A 119 -5.06 -5.24 -14.16
C ILE A 119 -5.46 -6.44 -15.03
N SER A 120 -5.01 -7.64 -14.65
CA SER A 120 -5.30 -8.89 -15.37
C SER A 120 -6.79 -9.20 -15.37
N GLU A 121 -7.46 -9.10 -14.22
CA GLU A 121 -8.91 -9.28 -14.12
C GLU A 121 -9.67 -8.32 -15.05
N TYR A 122 -9.23 -7.07 -15.13
CA TYR A 122 -9.91 -6.07 -15.96
C TYR A 122 -9.70 -6.34 -17.45
N ARG A 123 -8.47 -6.64 -17.88
CA ARG A 123 -8.16 -6.94 -19.28
C ARG A 123 -8.91 -8.17 -19.82
N LEU A 124 -9.26 -9.14 -18.96
CA LEU A 124 -10.07 -10.30 -19.35
C LEU A 124 -11.56 -10.00 -19.53
N ARG A 125 -12.06 -8.85 -19.03
CA ARG A 125 -13.47 -8.44 -19.14
C ARG A 125 -13.76 -7.59 -20.39
N VAL A 126 -12.72 -7.09 -21.07
CA VAL A 126 -12.79 -6.26 -22.30
C VAL A 126 -12.64 -7.13 -23.53
#